data_AF-A0A060A399-F1
#
_entry.id   AF-A0A060A399-F1
#
_cell.length_a   1.000
_cell.length_b   1.000
_cell.length_c   1.000
_cell.angle_alpha   90.00
_cell.angle_beta   90.00
_cell.angle_gamma   90.00
#
_symmetry.space_group_name_H-M   'P 1'
#
loop_
_entity.id
_entity.type
_entity.pdbx_description
1 polymer ?
#
loop_
_entity_poly.entity_id
_entity_poly.type
_entity_poly.pdbx_seq_one_letter_code
_entity_poly.pdbx_strand_id
1 'polypeptide(L)'
;MVALDNLDEMISLIRQAESPAAARDALCAREWSGAAVGEMLIRAGRKAAGAVYRLSVEQAQAILDLRLHRLTGLERDKIQGDFTTTLAEIADLERLLADRTVLLAKIAEELRAIQSQYAEPRRSEIVLDADDDFVAEDLIPDDPVIVTLSHAGYIKALSANEFRTQSRGGRGKLAASVKDGDFLEYIFTTTKHGVLLFFTDQGRVFARRGYQIPEGSRTARGRAIPNLLPLDAQEKVATVYATRADADTQGSLLMVTRQGTAKRIAPDQFTRIRSTGTRAINLREGDSLLAVLATQGEGEILLFTEAGRAIRFAEAEVREMGKNAAGVRTIRLQSEQDRVTAAIALEHAEQKVLVVTSDGMGKVTTAEEFRRTARGGQGVIAARKPIAGAALINGEGEDILLLSSQGIVTRIPANSIRETSRTARGVRLMRLDAGDQILAVERVPNTEEGEDH
;
A
#
# COMPACT_ATOMS: atom_id res chain seq x y z
N MET A 1 69.31 36.95 -12.72
CA MET A 1 69.50 36.71 -14.17
C MET A 1 70.04 37.94 -14.89
N VAL A 2 69.29 39.06 -14.99
CA VAL A 2 69.80 40.31 -15.64
C VAL A 2 71.20 40.72 -15.13
N ALA A 3 71.44 40.68 -13.82
CA ALA A 3 72.73 41.00 -13.25
C ALA A 3 73.86 39.99 -13.56
N LEU A 4 73.51 38.71 -13.73
CA LEU A 4 74.46 37.66 -14.08
C LEU A 4 74.83 37.69 -15.57
N ASP A 5 73.97 38.26 -16.42
CA ASP A 5 74.20 38.38 -17.87
C ASP A 5 74.97 39.65 -18.26
N ASN A 6 74.95 40.68 -17.40
CA ASN A 6 75.63 41.96 -17.62
C ASN A 6 76.72 42.21 -16.57
N LEU A 7 77.32 41.15 -16.02
CA LEU A 7 78.15 41.18 -14.82
C LEU A 7 79.34 42.14 -14.93
N ASP A 8 80.09 42.07 -16.02
CA ASP A 8 81.30 42.89 -16.20
C ASP A 8 81.00 44.39 -16.28
N GLU A 9 79.92 44.74 -16.97
CA GLU A 9 79.45 46.13 -17.07
C GLU A 9 78.95 46.66 -15.72
N MET A 10 78.20 45.84 -14.97
CA MET A 10 77.73 46.21 -13.63
C MET A 10 78.88 46.35 -12.64
N ILE A 11 79.87 45.45 -12.65
CA ILE A 11 81.06 45.54 -11.78
C ILE A 11 81.87 46.80 -12.11
N SER A 12 82.07 47.11 -13.39
CA SER A 12 82.78 48.33 -13.82
C SER A 12 82.10 49.59 -13.29
N LEU A 13 80.77 49.65 -13.41
CA LEU A 13 79.96 50.77 -12.93
C LEU A 13 79.99 50.89 -11.41
N ILE A 14 79.91 49.78 -10.67
CA ILE A 14 80.02 49.75 -9.20
C ILE A 14 81.40 50.23 -8.73
N ARG A 15 82.48 49.84 -9.43
CA ARG A 15 83.86 50.24 -9.08
C ARG A 15 84.16 51.72 -9.32
N GLN A 16 83.45 52.37 -10.24
CA GLN A 16 83.61 53.80 -10.57
C GLN A 16 82.79 54.72 -9.65
N ALA A 17 81.79 54.18 -8.94
CA ALA A 17 80.92 54.96 -8.08
C ALA A 17 81.59 55.34 -6.75
N GLU A 18 81.37 56.58 -6.29
CA GLU A 18 81.98 57.11 -5.06
C GLU A 18 81.37 56.53 -3.77
N SER A 19 80.15 55.97 -3.84
CA SER A 19 79.47 55.35 -2.70
C SER A 19 78.49 54.25 -3.13
N PRO A 20 78.08 53.34 -2.22
CA PRO A 20 77.07 52.32 -2.52
C PRO A 20 75.72 52.90 -2.96
N ALA A 21 75.32 54.04 -2.38
CA ALA A 21 74.11 54.75 -2.78
C ALA A 21 74.23 55.30 -4.22
N ALA A 22 75.37 55.90 -4.56
CA ALA A 22 75.65 56.37 -5.92
C ALA A 22 75.71 55.20 -6.93
N ALA A 23 76.28 54.06 -6.54
CA ALA A 23 76.32 52.86 -7.37
C ALA A 23 74.91 52.32 -7.65
N ARG A 24 74.06 52.25 -6.62
CA ARG A 24 72.66 51.82 -6.75
C ARG A 24 71.88 52.74 -7.69
N ASP A 25 71.99 54.05 -7.51
CA ASP A 25 71.26 55.03 -8.32
C ASP A 25 71.76 55.00 -9.78
N ALA A 26 73.06 54.78 -10.01
CA ALA A 26 73.64 54.59 -11.33
C ALA A 26 73.20 53.26 -12.00
N LEU A 27 73.06 52.17 -11.23
CA LEU A 27 72.50 50.90 -11.73
C LEU A 27 71.03 51.04 -12.15
N CYS A 28 70.23 51.82 -11.43
CA CYS A 28 68.83 52.10 -11.77
C CYS A 28 68.67 53.05 -12.97
N ALA A 29 69.58 54.01 -13.14
CA ALA A 29 69.52 54.99 -14.22
C ALA A 29 69.86 54.41 -15.60
N ARG A 30 70.64 53.33 -15.65
CA ARG A 30 71.07 52.68 -16.88
C ARG A 30 70.08 51.62 -17.36
N GLU A 31 70.04 51.45 -18.67
CA GLU A 31 69.32 50.40 -19.37
C GLU A 31 70.22 49.17 -19.59
N TRP A 32 69.72 47.99 -19.24
CA TRP A 32 70.46 46.73 -19.27
C TRP A 32 69.87 45.76 -20.29
N SER A 33 70.69 44.84 -20.81
CA SER A 33 70.19 43.76 -21.67
C SER A 33 69.36 42.77 -20.86
N GLY A 34 68.09 42.63 -21.22
CA GLY A 34 67.13 41.70 -20.59
C GLY A 34 66.95 40.39 -21.35
N ALA A 35 67.76 40.11 -22.37
CA ALA A 35 67.50 39.07 -23.38
C ALA A 35 67.21 37.68 -22.79
N ALA A 36 68.02 37.22 -21.83
CA ALA A 36 67.82 35.91 -21.20
C ALA A 36 66.51 35.84 -20.39
N VAL A 37 66.19 36.89 -19.63
CA VAL A 37 64.93 36.96 -18.87
C VAL A 37 63.72 37.04 -19.81
N GLY A 38 63.85 37.79 -20.91
CA GLY A 38 62.84 37.87 -21.95
C GLY A 38 62.57 36.50 -22.59
N GLU A 39 63.62 35.74 -22.93
CA GLU A 39 63.48 34.39 -23.47
C GLU A 39 62.83 33.44 -22.46
N MET A 40 63.21 33.53 -21.19
CA MET A 40 62.63 32.71 -20.13
C MET A 40 61.15 33.02 -19.90
N LEU A 41 60.75 34.30 -19.97
CA LEU A 41 59.34 34.72 -19.90
C LEU A 41 58.53 34.21 -21.10
N ILE A 42 59.11 34.24 -22.31
CA ILE A 42 58.48 33.70 -23.53
C ILE A 42 58.30 32.19 -23.42
N ARG A 43 59.33 31.46 -22.97
CA ARG A 43 59.26 29.99 -22.75
C ARG A 43 58.19 29.63 -21.72
N ALA A 44 57.94 30.50 -20.74
CA ALA A 44 56.87 30.37 -19.76
C ALA A 44 55.50 30.93 -20.23
N GLY A 45 55.35 31.25 -21.52
CA GLY A 45 54.08 31.68 -22.12
C GLY A 45 53.62 33.09 -21.75
N ARG A 46 54.50 33.94 -21.19
CA ARG A 46 54.19 35.33 -20.82
C ARG A 46 54.76 36.32 -21.84
N LYS A 47 54.15 37.52 -21.90
CA LYS A 47 54.66 38.62 -22.75
C LYS A 47 56.04 39.05 -22.26
N ALA A 48 57.03 39.07 -23.15
CA ALA A 48 58.34 39.63 -22.85
C ALA A 48 58.23 41.14 -22.59
N ALA A 49 58.77 41.61 -21.47
CA ALA A 49 59.30 42.97 -21.42
C ALA A 49 60.47 43.03 -22.42
N GLY A 50 60.55 44.09 -23.23
CA GLY A 50 61.46 44.17 -24.38
C GLY A 50 62.95 43.92 -24.08
N ALA A 51 63.79 43.92 -25.11
CA ALA A 51 65.23 43.63 -25.01
C ALA A 51 66.01 44.52 -24.00
N VAL A 52 65.38 45.60 -23.53
CA VAL A 52 65.92 46.58 -22.61
C VAL A 52 65.19 46.49 -21.26
N TYR A 53 65.96 46.38 -20.17
CA TYR A 53 65.47 46.21 -18.81
C TYR A 53 66.00 47.34 -17.90
N ARG A 54 65.13 47.90 -17.05
CA ARG A 54 65.49 48.88 -16.02
C ARG A 54 65.29 48.28 -14.63
N LEU A 55 66.28 48.47 -13.75
CA LEU A 55 66.26 47.92 -12.39
C LEU A 55 65.45 48.79 -11.43
N SER A 56 64.67 48.16 -10.55
CA SER A 56 64.10 48.85 -9.38
C SER A 56 65.17 49.10 -8.32
N VAL A 57 64.88 49.99 -7.36
CA VAL A 57 65.78 50.30 -6.24
C VAL A 57 66.07 49.04 -5.41
N GLU A 58 65.05 48.21 -5.18
CA GLU A 58 65.16 46.94 -4.45
C GLU A 58 66.00 45.92 -5.22
N GLN A 59 65.83 45.84 -6.54
CA GLN A 59 66.61 44.96 -7.40
C GLN A 59 68.08 45.37 -7.44
N ALA A 60 68.37 46.67 -7.55
CA ALA A 60 69.73 47.20 -7.53
C ALA A 60 70.40 46.94 -6.17
N GLN A 61 69.68 47.13 -5.05
CA GLN A 61 70.19 46.79 -3.72
C GLN A 61 70.49 45.29 -3.59
N ALA A 62 69.58 44.42 -4.05
CA ALA A 62 69.78 42.97 -4.03
C ALA A 62 70.99 42.52 -4.86
N ILE A 63 71.34 43.25 -5.93
CA ILE A 63 72.56 43.02 -6.73
C ILE A 63 73.81 43.42 -5.96
N LEU A 64 73.80 44.57 -5.27
CA LEU A 64 74.93 45.02 -4.44
C LEU A 64 75.21 44.07 -3.26
N ASP A 65 74.16 43.41 -2.76
CA ASP A 65 74.26 42.44 -1.66
C ASP A 65 74.68 41.02 -2.12
N LEU A 66 74.92 40.82 -3.43
CA LEU A 66 75.39 39.54 -3.95
C LEU A 66 76.80 39.21 -3.47
N ARG A 67 77.02 37.93 -3.17
CA ARG A 67 78.32 37.39 -2.79
C ARG A 67 78.95 36.67 -3.98
N LEU A 68 80.28 36.75 -4.12
CA LEU A 68 81.02 36.20 -5.26
C LEU A 68 80.77 34.70 -5.54
N HIS A 69 80.51 33.89 -4.52
CA HIS A 69 80.20 32.46 -4.71
C HIS A 69 78.89 32.20 -5.46
N ARG A 70 77.98 33.18 -5.54
CA ARG A 70 76.72 33.11 -6.31
C ARG A 70 76.92 33.23 -7.82
N LEU A 71 78.15 33.46 -8.27
CA LEU A 71 78.52 33.57 -9.69
C LEU A 71 78.97 32.22 -10.28
N THR A 72 78.93 31.13 -9.51
CA THR A 72 79.26 29.79 -10.02
C THR A 72 78.17 29.27 -10.98
N GLY A 73 78.55 28.39 -11.91
CA GLY A 73 77.60 27.81 -12.87
C GLY A 73 76.44 27.07 -12.19
N LEU A 74 76.71 26.32 -11.11
CA LEU A 74 75.68 25.60 -10.34
C LEU A 74 74.65 26.54 -9.70
N GLU A 75 75.08 27.68 -9.17
CA GLU A 75 74.17 28.67 -8.58
C GLU A 75 73.30 29.35 -9.64
N ARG A 76 73.86 29.57 -10.83
CA ARG A 76 73.11 30.07 -11.99
C ARG A 76 72.02 29.10 -12.44
N ASP A 77 72.37 27.82 -12.58
CA ASP A 77 71.41 26.78 -12.96
C ASP A 77 70.31 26.62 -11.91
N LYS A 78 70.66 26.71 -10.62
CA LYS A 78 69.69 26.70 -9.52
C LYS A 78 68.70 27.86 -9.60
N ILE A 79 69.19 29.09 -9.79
CA ILE A 79 68.34 30.28 -9.93
C ILE A 79 67.40 30.14 -11.13
N GLN A 80 67.88 29.56 -12.24
CA GLN A 80 67.07 29.29 -13.42
C GLN A 80 65.99 28.22 -13.18
N GLY A 81 66.32 27.16 -12.42
CA GLY A 81 65.37 26.13 -12.00
C GLY A 81 64.28 26.69 -11.08
N ASP A 82 64.68 27.46 -10.06
CA ASP A 82 63.77 28.13 -9.12
C ASP A 82 62.82 29.06 -9.88
N PHE A 83 63.36 29.89 -10.79
CA PHE A 83 62.56 30.78 -11.63
C PHE A 83 61.50 30.04 -12.45
N THR A 84 61.87 28.92 -13.08
CA THR A 84 60.95 28.12 -13.89
C THR A 84 59.85 27.50 -13.04
N THR A 85 60.20 26.99 -11.86
CA THR A 85 59.26 26.39 -10.89
C THR A 85 58.27 27.43 -10.38
N THR A 86 58.76 28.60 -9.97
CA THR A 86 57.91 29.70 -9.50
C THR A 86 56.97 30.19 -10.61
N LEU A 87 57.42 30.29 -11.86
CA LEU A 87 56.53 30.67 -12.96
C LEU A 87 55.43 29.64 -13.23
N ALA A 88 55.74 28.35 -13.12
CA ALA A 88 54.75 27.29 -13.23
C ALA A 88 53.71 27.39 -12.10
N GLU A 89 54.16 27.59 -10.86
CA GLU A 89 53.28 27.78 -9.71
C GLU A 89 52.37 28.99 -9.87
N ILE A 90 52.91 30.14 -10.31
CA ILE A 90 52.09 31.34 -10.58
C ILE A 90 51.05 31.05 -11.66
N ALA A 91 51.40 30.34 -12.74
CA ALA A 91 50.46 30.00 -13.80
C ALA A 91 49.33 29.09 -13.30
N ASP A 92 49.64 28.10 -12.47
CA ASP A 92 48.63 27.22 -11.86
C ASP A 92 47.72 27.98 -10.88
N LEU A 93 48.27 28.86 -10.05
CA LEU A 93 47.50 29.70 -9.12
C LEU A 93 46.59 30.69 -9.86
N GLU A 94 47.09 31.34 -10.91
CA GLU A 94 46.27 32.23 -11.74
C GLU A 94 45.14 31.47 -12.44
N ARG A 95 45.40 30.26 -12.95
CA ARG A 95 44.36 29.40 -13.54
C ARG A 95 43.30 29.03 -12.52
N LEU A 96 43.70 28.69 -11.29
CA LEU A 96 42.79 28.38 -10.19
C LEU A 96 41.92 29.58 -9.82
N LEU A 97 42.49 30.80 -9.80
CA LEU A 97 41.76 32.03 -9.47
C LEU A 97 40.84 32.51 -10.61
N ALA A 98 41.22 32.27 -11.86
CA ALA A 98 40.47 32.75 -13.04
C ALA A 98 39.26 31.88 -13.39
N ASP A 99 39.34 30.56 -13.18
CA ASP A 99 38.27 29.62 -13.55
C ASP A 99 37.56 29.03 -12.32
N ARG A 100 36.31 29.45 -12.13
CA ARG A 100 35.44 28.95 -11.06
C ARG A 100 35.25 27.43 -11.10
N THR A 101 35.31 26.80 -12.28
CA THR A 101 35.16 25.35 -12.45
C THR A 101 36.35 24.62 -11.85
N VAL A 102 37.57 25.12 -12.11
CA VAL A 102 38.82 24.57 -11.57
C VAL A 102 38.84 24.72 -10.05
N LEU A 103 38.41 25.88 -9.53
CA LEU A 103 38.29 26.11 -8.09
C LEU A 103 37.32 25.13 -7.42
N LEU A 104 36.11 24.96 -7.97
CA LEU A 104 35.13 24.03 -7.42
C LEU A 104 35.60 22.57 -7.49
N ALA A 105 36.35 22.21 -8.54
CA ALA A 105 36.97 20.88 -8.64
C ALA A 105 37.98 20.67 -7.52
N LYS A 106 38.83 21.67 -7.23
CA LYS A 106 39.80 21.59 -6.14
C LYS A 106 39.14 21.51 -4.76
N ILE A 107 38.09 22.31 -4.51
CA ILE A 107 37.30 22.23 -3.28
C ILE A 107 36.68 20.85 -3.12
N ALA A 108 36.11 20.28 -4.18
CA ALA A 108 35.52 18.94 -4.12
C ALA A 108 36.56 17.84 -3.88
N GLU A 109 37.77 17.97 -4.44
CA GLU A 109 38.90 17.09 -4.15
C GLU A 109 39.27 17.13 -2.66
N GLU A 110 39.42 18.33 -2.09
CA GLU A 110 39.76 18.52 -0.68
C GLU A 110 38.67 18.02 0.27
N LEU A 111 37.39 18.31 -0.02
CA LEU A 111 36.27 17.82 0.77
C LEU A 111 36.18 16.28 0.75
N ARG A 112 36.49 15.64 -0.38
CA ARG A 112 36.55 14.17 -0.46
C ARG A 112 37.74 13.61 0.33
N ALA A 113 38.89 14.27 0.29
CA ALA A 113 40.04 13.88 1.11
C ALA A 113 39.70 13.93 2.61
N ILE A 114 39.06 15.03 3.06
CA ILE A 114 38.58 15.17 4.45
C ILE A 114 37.55 14.09 4.77
N GLN A 115 36.56 13.86 3.91
CA GLN A 115 35.57 12.80 4.10
C GLN A 115 36.26 11.43 4.26
N SER A 116 37.26 11.11 3.44
CA SER A 116 37.95 9.82 3.50
C SER A 116 38.81 9.65 4.76
N GLN A 117 39.44 10.73 5.22
CA GLN A 117 40.33 10.70 6.39
C GLN A 117 39.56 10.65 7.71
N TYR A 118 38.37 11.26 7.76
CA TYR A 118 37.57 11.43 8.97
C TYR A 118 36.20 10.75 8.91
N ALA A 119 36.02 9.77 8.00
CA ALA A 119 34.79 9.00 7.91
C ALA A 119 34.61 8.11 9.14
N GLU A 120 33.58 8.39 9.94
CA GLU A 120 33.09 7.48 10.97
C GLU A 120 31.73 6.91 10.56
N PRO A 121 31.47 5.62 10.82
CA PRO A 121 30.15 5.06 10.59
C PRO A 121 29.13 5.76 11.49
N ARG A 122 27.91 5.96 10.95
CA ARG A 122 26.83 6.58 11.72
C ARG A 122 26.54 5.72 12.95
N ARG A 123 26.66 6.32 14.13
CA ARG A 123 26.41 5.64 15.42
C ARG A 123 24.93 5.50 15.75
N SER A 124 24.09 6.41 15.26
CA SER A 124 22.65 6.41 15.47
C SER A 124 21.91 5.78 14.30
N GLU A 125 20.88 5.02 14.59
CA GLU A 125 19.91 4.54 13.61
C GLU A 125 18.73 5.53 13.56
N ILE A 126 18.26 5.85 12.35
CA ILE A 126 16.97 6.56 12.20
C ILE A 126 15.92 5.48 11.98
N VAL A 127 15.16 5.20 13.03
CA VAL A 127 13.99 4.34 12.96
C VAL A 127 12.83 5.21 12.46
N LEU A 128 12.39 4.99 11.22
CA LEU A 128 11.28 5.72 10.61
C LEU A 128 9.91 5.21 11.10
N ASP A 129 9.90 4.09 11.82
CA ASP A 129 8.74 3.43 12.42
C ASP A 129 8.88 3.41 13.97
N ALA A 130 9.06 4.58 14.60
CA ALA A 130 8.80 4.64 16.05
C ALA A 130 7.28 4.60 16.23
N ASP A 131 6.75 3.50 16.75
CA ASP A 131 5.32 3.25 17.03
C ASP A 131 4.71 4.21 18.10
N ASP A 132 5.08 5.49 18.11
CA ASP A 132 4.64 6.54 19.04
C ASP A 132 4.07 7.78 18.32
N ASP A 133 3.65 7.65 17.06
CA ASP A 133 2.77 8.66 16.46
C ASP A 133 1.39 8.49 17.08
N PHE A 134 1.03 9.36 18.04
CA PHE A 134 -0.31 9.44 18.65
C PHE A 134 -1.38 9.36 17.54
N VAL A 135 -2.04 8.21 17.40
CA VAL A 135 -3.08 8.02 16.39
C VAL A 135 -4.38 8.49 17.02
N ALA A 136 -5.26 9.15 16.27
CA ALA A 136 -6.60 9.50 16.77
C ALA A 136 -7.36 8.27 17.34
N GLU A 137 -6.96 7.06 16.93
CA GLU A 137 -7.43 5.78 17.45
C GLU A 137 -7.11 5.60 18.96
N ASP A 138 -5.96 6.10 19.44
CA ASP A 138 -5.54 5.99 20.85
C ASP A 138 -6.42 6.81 21.81
N LEU A 139 -7.14 7.80 21.30
CA LEU A 139 -8.10 8.61 22.07
C LEU A 139 -9.49 7.96 22.16
N ILE A 140 -9.74 6.91 21.38
CA ILE A 140 -11.04 6.25 21.29
C ILE A 140 -10.97 4.96 22.12
N PRO A 141 -11.78 4.80 23.17
CA PRO A 141 -11.84 3.52 23.90
C PRO A 141 -12.27 2.37 22.99
N ASP A 142 -11.65 1.20 23.13
CA ASP A 142 -12.01 0.02 22.34
C ASP A 142 -13.26 -0.70 22.89
N ASP A 143 -14.40 0.00 22.87
CA ASP A 143 -15.66 -0.56 23.34
C ASP A 143 -16.24 -1.59 22.36
N PRO A 144 -16.92 -2.65 22.84
CA PRO A 144 -17.66 -3.55 21.98
C PRO A 144 -18.85 -2.84 21.30
N VAL A 145 -18.97 -3.06 20.00
CA VAL A 145 -20.04 -2.49 19.16
C VAL A 145 -20.70 -3.57 18.31
N ILE A 146 -21.97 -3.37 18.02
CA ILE A 146 -22.72 -4.17 17.07
C ILE A 146 -22.93 -3.31 15.84
N VAL A 147 -22.48 -3.81 14.70
CA VAL A 147 -22.65 -3.13 13.43
C VAL A 147 -23.73 -3.84 12.64
N THR A 148 -24.62 -3.04 12.08
CA THR A 148 -25.76 -3.51 11.30
C THR A 148 -25.71 -2.89 9.92
N LEU A 149 -25.94 -3.72 8.90
CA LEU A 149 -26.08 -3.30 7.51
C LEU A 149 -27.45 -3.75 6.99
N SER A 150 -28.23 -2.80 6.48
CA SER A 150 -29.52 -3.07 5.85
C SER A 150 -29.38 -3.45 4.38
N HIS A 151 -30.40 -4.12 3.84
CA HIS A 151 -30.47 -4.51 2.44
C HIS A 151 -30.42 -3.30 1.49
N ALA A 152 -31.02 -2.18 1.88
CA ALA A 152 -30.93 -0.93 1.13
C ALA A 152 -29.56 -0.23 1.23
N GLY A 153 -28.58 -0.83 1.94
CA GLY A 153 -27.21 -0.34 2.01
C GLY A 153 -26.96 0.72 3.07
N TYR A 154 -27.76 0.75 4.15
CA TYR A 154 -27.52 1.62 5.29
C TYR A 154 -26.75 0.90 6.39
N ILE A 155 -25.65 1.50 6.84
CA ILE A 155 -24.78 0.98 7.90
C ILE A 155 -24.82 1.87 9.13
N LYS A 156 -24.78 1.24 10.31
CA LYS A 156 -24.64 1.93 11.60
C LYS A 156 -23.97 1.03 12.65
N ALA A 157 -23.33 1.66 13.62
CA ALA A 157 -22.82 1.03 14.83
C ALA A 157 -23.73 1.35 16.02
N LEU A 158 -23.95 0.35 16.87
CA LEU A 158 -24.70 0.39 18.12
C LEU A 158 -23.75 0.01 19.24
N SER A 159 -23.81 0.72 20.38
CA SER A 159 -23.08 0.27 21.57
C SER A 159 -23.62 -1.09 22.03
N ALA A 160 -22.73 -2.03 22.38
CA ALA A 160 -23.15 -3.32 22.89
C ALA A 160 -24.02 -3.19 24.17
N ASN A 161 -23.83 -2.12 24.96
CA ASN A 161 -24.62 -1.85 26.16
C ASN A 161 -26.08 -1.48 25.85
N GLU A 162 -26.31 -0.68 24.79
CA GLU A 162 -27.67 -0.38 24.32
C GLU A 162 -28.38 -1.62 23.80
N PHE A 163 -27.63 -2.59 23.30
CA PHE A 163 -28.16 -3.89 22.85
C PHE A 163 -28.41 -4.87 24.01
N ARG A 164 -27.59 -4.82 25.08
CA ARG A 164 -27.61 -5.79 26.19
C ARG A 164 -28.73 -5.63 27.22
N THR A 165 -29.63 -4.67 27.05
CA THR A 165 -30.71 -4.46 28.04
C THR A 165 -31.97 -5.26 27.69
N GLN A 166 -31.92 -6.59 27.86
CA GLN A 166 -33.10 -7.39 28.20
C GLN A 166 -32.72 -8.49 29.19
N SER A 167 -33.32 -8.43 30.39
CA SER A 167 -33.38 -9.56 31.30
C SER A 167 -34.20 -10.69 30.67
N ARG A 168 -33.92 -11.94 31.05
CA ARG A 168 -34.70 -13.13 30.64
C ARG A 168 -36.21 -12.84 30.75
N GLY A 169 -36.94 -13.01 29.65
CA GLY A 169 -38.41 -12.86 29.60
C GLY A 169 -38.96 -11.52 29.08
N GLY A 170 -38.13 -10.59 28.60
CA GLY A 170 -38.60 -9.35 27.97
C GLY A 170 -38.88 -9.52 26.47
N ARG A 171 -40.08 -9.11 25.98
CA ARG A 171 -40.43 -9.10 24.55
C ARG A 171 -39.38 -8.34 23.71
N GLY A 172 -38.60 -9.06 22.91
CA GLY A 172 -37.58 -8.52 22.02
C GLY A 172 -38.17 -7.76 20.84
N LYS A 173 -38.60 -6.50 21.02
CA LYS A 173 -39.03 -5.65 19.89
C LYS A 173 -37.85 -5.16 19.06
N LEU A 174 -37.11 -6.05 18.39
CA LEU A 174 -36.18 -5.67 17.32
C LEU A 174 -36.99 -5.47 16.03
N ALA A 175 -37.47 -4.25 15.81
CA ALA A 175 -37.95 -3.85 14.50
C ALA A 175 -37.65 -2.36 14.31
N ALA A 176 -36.55 -2.05 13.62
CA ALA A 176 -36.65 -0.97 12.65
C ALA A 176 -37.79 -1.41 11.73
N SER A 177 -38.82 -0.58 11.60
CA SER A 177 -40.04 -0.93 10.87
C SER A 177 -39.66 -1.46 9.48
N VAL A 178 -40.16 -2.65 9.12
CA VAL A 178 -40.20 -3.18 7.74
C VAL A 178 -41.14 -2.32 6.85
N LYS A 179 -41.38 -1.06 7.24
CA LYS A 179 -42.00 -0.08 6.37
C LYS A 179 -40.93 0.29 5.33
N ASP A 180 -41.31 0.14 4.07
CA ASP A 180 -40.51 0.40 2.86
C ASP A 180 -39.65 -0.77 2.35
N GLY A 181 -39.80 -1.99 2.90
CA GLY A 181 -39.12 -3.18 2.39
C GLY A 181 -37.62 -3.28 2.70
N ASP A 182 -37.09 -2.39 3.56
CA ASP A 182 -35.72 -2.47 4.05
C ASP A 182 -35.65 -3.33 5.33
N PHE A 183 -34.68 -4.24 5.38
CA PHE A 183 -34.44 -5.16 6.49
C PHE A 183 -32.95 -5.28 6.78
N LEU A 184 -32.61 -5.77 7.97
CA LEU A 184 -31.22 -6.00 8.35
C LEU A 184 -30.68 -7.25 7.64
N GLU A 185 -29.68 -7.07 6.79
CA GLU A 185 -29.02 -8.14 6.04
C GLU A 185 -27.84 -8.72 6.84
N TYR A 186 -27.00 -7.85 7.42
CA TYR A 186 -25.88 -8.28 8.25
C TYR A 186 -25.93 -7.68 9.64
N ILE A 187 -25.66 -8.51 10.64
CA ILE A 187 -25.42 -8.12 12.03
C ILE A 187 -24.12 -8.79 12.45
N PHE A 188 -23.14 -7.98 12.86
CA PHE A 188 -21.87 -8.48 13.34
C PHE A 188 -21.42 -7.73 14.59
N THR A 189 -20.83 -8.49 15.51
CA THR A 189 -20.27 -7.94 16.75
C THR A 189 -18.77 -7.78 16.57
N THR A 190 -18.27 -6.58 16.85
CA THR A 190 -16.84 -6.26 16.81
C THR A 190 -16.51 -5.26 17.93
N THR A 191 -15.33 -4.67 17.90
CA THR A 191 -14.92 -3.58 18.78
C THR A 191 -14.70 -2.30 17.97
N LYS A 192 -14.59 -1.14 18.62
CA LYS A 192 -14.35 0.13 17.93
C LYS A 192 -13.04 0.11 17.14
N HIS A 193 -12.02 -0.62 17.58
CA HIS A 193 -10.73 -0.78 16.89
C HIS A 193 -10.71 -1.98 15.93
N GLY A 194 -11.70 -2.88 16.02
CA GLY A 194 -11.85 -4.00 15.09
C GLY A 194 -11.96 -3.55 13.63
N VAL A 195 -11.40 -4.34 12.71
CA VAL A 195 -11.39 -4.02 11.27
C VAL A 195 -12.55 -4.73 10.56
N LEU A 196 -13.31 -3.97 9.79
CA LEU A 196 -14.37 -4.42 8.91
C LEU A 196 -13.90 -4.38 7.47
N LEU A 197 -13.86 -5.54 6.83
CA LEU A 197 -13.53 -5.71 5.42
C LEU A 197 -14.81 -5.77 4.59
N PHE A 198 -15.00 -4.76 3.74
CA PHE A 198 -16.14 -4.65 2.83
C PHE A 198 -15.72 -5.16 1.46
N PHE A 199 -16.24 -6.31 1.04
CA PHE A 199 -16.00 -6.87 -0.28
C PHE A 199 -17.11 -6.45 -1.23
N THR A 200 -16.74 -5.96 -2.40
CA THR A 200 -17.69 -5.49 -3.41
C THR A 200 -17.96 -6.54 -4.48
N ASP A 201 -19.09 -6.40 -5.17
CA ASP A 201 -19.47 -7.23 -6.31
C ASP A 201 -18.48 -7.11 -7.49
N GLN A 202 -17.76 -6.00 -7.60
CA GLN A 202 -16.66 -5.77 -8.53
C GLN A 202 -15.30 -6.34 -8.06
N GLY A 203 -15.27 -7.05 -6.93
CA GLY A 203 -14.08 -7.75 -6.45
C GLY A 203 -13.02 -6.84 -5.83
N ARG A 204 -13.41 -5.65 -5.34
CA ARG A 204 -12.58 -4.79 -4.50
C ARG A 204 -12.85 -5.07 -3.02
N VAL A 205 -11.90 -4.71 -2.17
CA VAL A 205 -12.04 -4.74 -0.72
C VAL A 205 -11.63 -3.41 -0.12
N PHE A 206 -12.41 -2.95 0.85
CA PHE A 206 -12.15 -1.76 1.65
C PHE A 206 -12.09 -2.13 3.12
N ALA A 207 -11.24 -1.45 3.89
CA ALA A 207 -11.17 -1.61 5.33
C ALA A 207 -11.70 -0.36 6.03
N ARG A 208 -12.53 -0.54 7.06
CA ARG A 208 -12.87 0.50 8.04
C ARG A 208 -12.77 -0.05 9.44
N ARG A 209 -12.33 0.79 10.38
CA ARG A 209 -12.39 0.49 11.81
C ARG A 209 -13.82 0.62 12.32
N GLY A 210 -14.16 -0.08 13.40
CA GLY A 210 -15.47 0.02 14.05
C GLY A 210 -15.87 1.46 14.40
N TYR A 211 -14.94 2.28 14.89
CA TYR A 211 -15.17 3.68 15.25
C TYR A 211 -15.46 4.60 14.05
N GLN A 212 -15.10 4.18 12.84
CA GLN A 212 -15.38 4.93 11.61
C GLN A 212 -16.81 4.70 11.11
N ILE A 213 -17.48 3.68 11.65
CA ILE A 213 -18.88 3.42 11.35
C ILE A 213 -19.73 4.42 12.13
N PRO A 214 -20.70 5.08 11.49
CA PRO A 214 -21.54 6.08 12.15
C PRO A 214 -22.34 5.44 13.29
N GLU A 215 -22.18 5.98 14.49
CA GLU A 215 -23.00 5.61 15.64
C GLU A 215 -24.44 6.08 15.40
N GLY A 216 -25.39 5.23 15.78
CA GLY A 216 -26.81 5.55 15.65
C GLY A 216 -27.66 4.72 16.59
N SER A 217 -28.79 5.29 16.99
CA SER A 217 -29.73 4.57 17.86
C SER A 217 -30.33 3.35 17.16
N ARG A 218 -30.94 2.48 17.97
CA ARG A 218 -31.63 1.27 17.49
C ARG A 218 -32.68 1.56 16.42
N THR A 219 -33.37 2.70 16.49
CA THR A 219 -34.42 3.12 15.54
C THR A 219 -33.89 3.95 14.36
N ALA A 220 -32.67 4.46 14.42
CA ALA A 220 -32.09 5.24 13.31
C ALA A 220 -31.81 4.36 12.09
N ARG A 221 -31.97 4.90 10.88
CA ARG A 221 -31.66 4.16 9.63
C ARG A 221 -30.16 3.94 9.43
N GLY A 222 -29.30 4.81 9.96
CA GLY A 222 -27.85 4.79 9.71
C GLY A 222 -27.45 5.69 8.54
N ARG A 223 -26.24 5.51 8.00
CA ARG A 223 -25.78 6.23 6.79
C ARG A 223 -25.61 5.27 5.63
N ALA A 224 -25.85 5.75 4.42
CA ALA A 224 -25.63 4.98 3.21
C ALA A 224 -24.14 4.63 3.03
N ILE A 225 -23.83 3.39 2.62
CA ILE A 225 -22.46 2.90 2.39
C ILE A 225 -21.62 3.83 1.48
N PRO A 226 -22.15 4.40 0.37
CA PRO A 226 -21.35 5.26 -0.50
C PRO A 226 -20.76 6.51 0.18
N ASN A 227 -21.31 6.91 1.34
CA ASN A 227 -20.74 8.00 2.13
C ASN A 227 -19.54 7.58 2.98
N LEU A 228 -19.34 6.27 3.19
CA LEU A 228 -18.27 5.68 3.99
C LEU A 228 -17.15 5.11 3.10
N LEU A 229 -17.52 4.54 1.96
CA LEU A 229 -16.63 3.86 1.03
C LEU A 229 -16.66 4.56 -0.34
N PRO A 230 -15.51 4.86 -0.95
CA PRO A 230 -15.45 5.45 -2.30
C PRO A 230 -15.75 4.38 -3.36
N LEU A 231 -17.03 4.06 -3.49
CA LEU A 231 -17.58 3.10 -4.45
C LEU A 231 -17.86 3.77 -5.80
N ASP A 232 -17.74 3.00 -6.88
CA ASP A 232 -18.19 3.44 -8.20
C ASP A 232 -19.73 3.41 -8.31
N ALA A 233 -20.30 4.14 -9.28
CA ALA A 233 -21.76 4.39 -9.36
C ALA A 233 -22.67 3.14 -9.43
N GLN A 234 -22.12 1.97 -9.77
CA GLN A 234 -22.84 0.70 -9.81
C GLN A 234 -22.23 -0.39 -8.92
N GLU A 235 -21.20 -0.05 -8.15
CA GLU A 235 -20.51 -0.99 -7.27
C GLU A 235 -21.30 -1.16 -5.96
N LYS A 236 -21.56 -2.41 -5.58
CA LYS A 236 -22.31 -2.76 -4.36
C LYS A 236 -21.45 -3.59 -3.43
N VAL A 237 -21.70 -3.49 -2.12
CA VAL A 237 -21.10 -4.40 -1.15
C VAL A 237 -21.77 -5.76 -1.28
N ALA A 238 -20.99 -6.79 -1.59
CA ALA A 238 -21.44 -8.17 -1.68
C ALA A 238 -21.43 -8.84 -0.30
N THR A 239 -20.43 -8.54 0.53
CA THR A 239 -20.37 -9.09 1.89
C THR A 239 -19.43 -8.28 2.78
N VAL A 240 -19.62 -8.40 4.09
CA VAL A 240 -18.78 -7.76 5.10
C VAL A 240 -18.18 -8.83 5.99
N TYR A 241 -16.86 -8.83 6.10
CA TYR A 241 -16.13 -9.66 7.03
C TYR A 241 -15.60 -8.81 8.19
N ALA A 242 -16.12 -9.06 9.38
CA ALA A 242 -15.64 -8.42 10.59
C ALA A 242 -14.49 -9.24 11.19
N THR A 243 -13.28 -8.69 11.16
CA THR A 243 -12.20 -9.21 12.01
C THR A 243 -12.41 -8.69 13.42
N ARG A 244 -12.24 -9.56 14.42
CA ARG A 244 -12.00 -9.10 15.79
C ARG A 244 -10.55 -8.64 15.85
N ALA A 245 -10.27 -7.56 16.58
CA ALA A 245 -8.90 -7.04 16.74
C ALA A 245 -7.92 -8.13 17.26
N ASP A 246 -8.45 -9.10 18.03
CA ASP A 246 -7.69 -10.19 18.64
C ASP A 246 -7.89 -11.55 17.94
N ALA A 247 -8.61 -11.60 16.81
CA ALA A 247 -8.78 -12.86 16.09
C ALA A 247 -7.48 -13.17 15.37
N ASP A 248 -6.78 -14.18 15.88
CA ASP A 248 -5.76 -14.95 15.17
C ASP A 248 -6.05 -14.95 13.66
N THR A 249 -5.06 -14.54 12.86
CA THR A 249 -5.04 -14.63 11.39
C THR A 249 -5.05 -16.08 10.88
N GLN A 250 -5.66 -16.99 11.64
CA GLN A 250 -5.81 -18.39 11.32
C GLN A 250 -7.01 -18.58 10.39
N GLY A 251 -6.81 -19.42 9.38
CA GLY A 251 -7.80 -19.71 8.36
C GLY A 251 -7.58 -18.94 7.05
N SER A 252 -8.65 -18.80 6.29
CA SER A 252 -8.65 -18.33 4.91
C SER A 252 -9.96 -17.65 4.58
N LEU A 253 -9.93 -16.75 3.60
CA LEU A 253 -11.12 -16.20 2.98
C LEU A 253 -11.33 -16.87 1.63
N LEU A 254 -12.43 -17.61 1.49
CA LEU A 254 -12.85 -18.20 0.22
C LEU A 254 -13.86 -17.29 -0.47
N MET A 255 -13.40 -16.63 -1.53
CA MET A 255 -14.22 -15.82 -2.42
C MET A 255 -14.86 -16.70 -3.47
N VAL A 256 -16.16 -16.54 -3.71
CA VAL A 256 -16.91 -17.26 -4.75
C VAL A 256 -17.61 -16.26 -5.65
N THR A 257 -17.50 -16.44 -6.97
CA THR A 257 -18.12 -15.59 -7.98
C THR A 257 -19.40 -16.21 -8.55
N ARG A 258 -20.24 -15.37 -9.16
CA ARG A 258 -21.49 -15.83 -9.79
C ARG A 258 -21.25 -16.75 -10.99
N GLN A 259 -20.11 -16.67 -11.68
CA GLN A 259 -19.76 -17.63 -12.74
C GLN A 259 -19.11 -18.94 -12.23
N GLY A 260 -19.10 -19.20 -10.92
CA GLY A 260 -18.59 -20.45 -10.36
C GLY A 260 -17.06 -20.55 -10.36
N THR A 261 -16.39 -19.40 -10.21
CA THR A 261 -14.96 -19.33 -9.88
C THR A 261 -14.82 -19.10 -8.39
N ALA A 262 -13.86 -19.76 -7.74
CA ALA A 262 -13.52 -19.45 -6.36
C ALA A 262 -12.02 -19.20 -6.18
N LYS A 263 -11.70 -18.37 -5.20
CA LYS A 263 -10.34 -18.06 -4.81
C LYS A 263 -10.22 -18.10 -3.30
N ARG A 264 -9.22 -18.83 -2.81
CA ARG A 264 -8.83 -18.82 -1.41
C ARG A 264 -7.64 -17.88 -1.20
N ILE A 265 -7.70 -17.04 -0.19
CA ILE A 265 -6.65 -16.07 0.13
C ILE A 265 -6.54 -15.92 1.65
N ALA A 266 -5.32 -15.85 2.17
CA ALA A 266 -5.12 -15.63 3.58
C ALA A 266 -5.59 -14.22 4.01
N PRO A 267 -6.19 -14.06 5.21
CA PRO A 267 -6.65 -12.76 5.71
C PRO A 267 -5.53 -11.74 5.92
N ASP A 268 -4.31 -12.20 6.17
CA ASP A 268 -3.10 -11.38 6.36
C ASP A 268 -2.81 -10.44 5.17
N GLN A 269 -3.22 -10.86 3.97
CA GLN A 269 -3.16 -10.07 2.75
C GLN A 269 -3.97 -8.76 2.87
N PHE A 270 -4.93 -8.66 3.79
CA PHE A 270 -5.82 -7.52 3.96
C PHE A 270 -5.50 -6.66 5.20
N THR A 271 -4.37 -6.87 5.86
CA THR A 271 -3.94 -6.10 7.04
C THR A 271 -3.76 -4.61 6.78
N ARG A 272 -3.17 -4.23 5.64
CA ARG A 272 -2.94 -2.83 5.25
C ARG A 272 -3.67 -2.49 3.95
N ILE A 273 -4.90 -2.00 4.07
CA ILE A 273 -5.70 -1.52 2.95
C ILE A 273 -5.78 0.02 2.98
N ARG A 274 -5.46 0.66 1.86
CA ARG A 274 -5.59 2.11 1.69
C ARG A 274 -7.07 2.53 1.69
N SER A 275 -7.35 3.80 1.96
CA SER A 275 -8.71 4.35 1.96
C SER A 275 -9.47 4.15 0.64
N THR A 276 -8.75 4.11 -0.49
CA THR A 276 -9.25 3.84 -1.85
C THR A 276 -9.62 2.37 -2.12
N GLY A 277 -9.40 1.48 -1.15
CA GLY A 277 -9.55 0.05 -1.31
C GLY A 277 -8.41 -0.58 -2.13
N THR A 278 -8.45 -1.90 -2.24
CA THR A 278 -7.53 -2.69 -3.07
C THR A 278 -8.30 -3.80 -3.78
N ARG A 279 -7.68 -4.44 -4.77
CA ARG A 279 -8.30 -5.56 -5.48
C ARG A 279 -8.25 -6.81 -4.61
N ALA A 280 -9.42 -7.42 -4.41
CA ALA A 280 -9.60 -8.64 -3.64
C ALA A 280 -9.54 -9.88 -4.54
N ILE A 281 -10.10 -9.82 -5.75
CA ILE A 281 -10.11 -10.87 -6.77
C ILE A 281 -10.10 -10.25 -8.18
N ASN A 282 -9.46 -10.91 -9.14
CA ASN A 282 -9.55 -10.48 -10.54
C ASN A 282 -10.75 -11.15 -11.22
N LEU A 283 -11.84 -10.41 -11.41
CA LEU A 283 -13.05 -10.92 -12.03
C LEU A 283 -12.89 -11.01 -13.55
N ARG A 284 -13.56 -12.01 -14.14
CA ARG A 284 -13.71 -12.11 -15.59
C ARG A 284 -14.80 -11.16 -16.06
N GLU A 285 -14.80 -10.87 -17.36
CA GLU A 285 -15.84 -10.04 -17.98
C GLU A 285 -17.24 -10.64 -17.72
N GLY A 286 -18.16 -9.80 -17.24
CA GLY A 286 -19.52 -10.20 -16.88
C GLY A 286 -19.63 -11.10 -15.65
N ASP A 287 -18.56 -11.27 -14.85
CA ASP A 287 -18.59 -11.96 -13.57
C ASP A 287 -18.71 -10.96 -12.41
N SER A 288 -19.21 -11.43 -11.28
CA SER A 288 -19.30 -10.63 -10.05
C SER A 288 -19.01 -11.50 -8.83
N LEU A 289 -18.44 -10.89 -7.80
CA LEU A 289 -18.29 -11.56 -6.51
C LEU A 289 -19.68 -11.83 -5.92
N LEU A 290 -19.93 -13.07 -5.47
CA LEU A 290 -21.16 -13.47 -4.82
C LEU A 290 -21.01 -13.45 -3.30
N ALA A 291 -19.98 -14.11 -2.78
CA ALA A 291 -19.79 -14.29 -1.35
C ALA A 291 -18.31 -14.43 -0.99
N VAL A 292 -17.99 -14.11 0.26
CA VAL A 292 -16.71 -14.40 0.90
C VAL A 292 -17.00 -15.18 2.17
N LEU A 293 -16.47 -16.40 2.23
CA LEU A 293 -16.65 -17.32 3.34
C LEU A 293 -15.35 -17.34 4.15
N ALA A 294 -15.44 -17.16 5.47
CA ALA A 294 -14.33 -17.40 6.36
C ALA A 294 -14.23 -18.90 6.66
N THR A 295 -13.06 -19.48 6.45
CA THR A 295 -12.84 -20.92 6.52
C THR A 295 -11.54 -21.25 7.25
N GLN A 296 -11.42 -22.45 7.82
CA GLN A 296 -10.22 -22.89 8.54
C GLN A 296 -9.27 -23.76 7.68
N GLY A 297 -9.64 -24.07 6.43
CA GLY A 297 -8.79 -24.85 5.53
C GLY A 297 -9.17 -26.33 5.42
N GLU A 298 -9.92 -26.85 6.39
CA GLU A 298 -10.24 -28.28 6.54
C GLU A 298 -11.70 -28.63 6.22
N GLY A 299 -12.55 -27.62 5.95
CA GLY A 299 -13.98 -27.81 5.71
C GLY A 299 -14.34 -28.24 4.28
N GLU A 300 -15.64 -28.32 4.03
CA GLU A 300 -16.21 -28.55 2.69
C GLU A 300 -16.97 -27.32 2.22
N ILE A 301 -17.02 -27.13 0.90
CA ILE A 301 -17.74 -26.02 0.27
C ILE A 301 -18.90 -26.58 -0.52
N LEU A 302 -20.09 -26.04 -0.26
CA LEU A 302 -21.32 -26.39 -0.96
C LEU A 302 -21.80 -25.16 -1.74
N LEU A 303 -21.88 -25.31 -3.06
CA LEU A 303 -22.36 -24.25 -3.96
C LEU A 303 -23.68 -24.68 -4.59
N PHE A 304 -24.57 -23.73 -4.79
CA PHE A 304 -25.84 -23.92 -5.51
C PHE A 304 -25.89 -23.03 -6.74
N THR A 305 -26.45 -23.55 -7.83
CA THR A 305 -26.68 -22.78 -9.06
C THR A 305 -28.16 -22.51 -9.28
N GLU A 306 -28.43 -21.45 -10.03
CA GLU A 306 -29.77 -21.08 -10.45
C GLU A 306 -30.44 -22.23 -11.22
N ALA A 307 -29.71 -22.98 -12.05
CA ALA A 307 -30.22 -24.16 -12.76
C ALA A 307 -30.58 -25.37 -11.85
N GLY A 308 -30.55 -25.22 -10.52
CA GLY A 308 -30.95 -26.28 -9.59
C GLY A 308 -29.87 -27.33 -9.33
N ARG A 309 -28.61 -27.01 -9.61
CA ARG A 309 -27.46 -27.88 -9.34
C ARG A 309 -26.80 -27.52 -8.02
N ALA A 310 -26.18 -28.50 -7.38
CA ALA A 310 -25.30 -28.27 -6.23
C ALA A 310 -24.01 -29.06 -6.35
N ILE A 311 -22.87 -28.48 -5.96
CA ILE A 311 -21.60 -29.20 -5.86
C ILE A 311 -21.04 -29.07 -4.45
N ARG A 312 -20.60 -30.20 -3.89
CA ARG A 312 -19.91 -30.28 -2.60
C ARG A 312 -18.50 -30.80 -2.84
N PHE A 313 -17.48 -30.06 -2.42
CA PHE A 313 -16.07 -30.42 -2.58
C PHE A 313 -15.25 -29.96 -1.37
N ALA A 314 -14.05 -30.51 -1.19
CA ALA A 314 -13.20 -30.08 -0.08
C ALA A 314 -12.57 -28.72 -0.35
N GLU A 315 -12.55 -27.85 0.65
CA GLU A 315 -11.95 -26.52 0.56
C GLU A 315 -10.49 -26.58 0.08
N ALA A 316 -9.74 -27.58 0.54
CA ALA A 316 -8.34 -27.83 0.17
C ALA A 316 -8.10 -27.98 -1.35
N GLU A 317 -9.12 -28.33 -2.14
CA GLU A 317 -9.01 -28.38 -3.61
C GLU A 317 -8.83 -27.00 -4.26
N VAL A 318 -9.15 -25.93 -3.53
CA VAL A 318 -8.85 -24.54 -3.90
C VAL A 318 -7.59 -24.13 -3.15
N ARG A 319 -6.43 -24.18 -3.83
CA ARG A 319 -5.18 -23.68 -3.23
C ARG A 319 -5.28 -22.21 -2.85
N GLU A 320 -4.50 -21.81 -1.86
CA GLU A 320 -4.35 -20.40 -1.53
C GLU A 320 -3.64 -19.65 -2.68
N MET A 321 -4.07 -18.41 -2.91
CA MET A 321 -3.63 -17.56 -4.01
C MET A 321 -3.56 -16.09 -3.58
N GLY A 322 -2.69 -15.32 -4.23
CA GLY A 322 -2.57 -13.88 -3.98
C GLY A 322 -3.71 -13.02 -4.54
N LYS A 323 -3.65 -11.72 -4.26
CA LYS A 323 -4.67 -10.72 -4.64
C LYS A 323 -4.98 -10.68 -6.13
N ASN A 324 -3.96 -10.78 -6.99
CA ASN A 324 -4.09 -10.65 -8.44
C ASN A 324 -4.64 -11.90 -9.15
N ALA A 325 -4.81 -13.02 -8.45
CA ALA A 325 -5.34 -14.22 -9.06
C ALA A 325 -6.85 -14.12 -9.32
N ALA A 326 -7.30 -14.74 -10.41
CA ALA A 326 -8.72 -14.87 -10.77
C ALA A 326 -9.41 -16.02 -10.03
N GLY A 327 -8.66 -17.00 -9.52
CA GLY A 327 -9.20 -18.19 -8.87
C GLY A 327 -9.29 -19.40 -9.81
N VAL A 328 -9.96 -20.44 -9.33
CA VAL A 328 -10.16 -21.72 -10.02
C VAL A 328 -11.65 -22.03 -10.16
N ARG A 329 -12.01 -22.80 -11.19
CA ARG A 329 -13.41 -23.22 -11.39
C ARG A 329 -13.83 -24.20 -10.30
N THR A 330 -15.00 -23.96 -9.71
CA THR A 330 -15.59 -24.80 -8.66
C THR A 330 -16.80 -25.61 -9.13
N ILE A 331 -17.57 -25.10 -10.09
CA ILE A 331 -18.71 -25.80 -10.68
C ILE A 331 -18.77 -25.57 -12.19
N ARG A 332 -19.21 -26.59 -12.94
CA ARG A 332 -19.58 -26.45 -14.34
C ARG A 332 -21.04 -26.06 -14.45
N LEU A 333 -21.28 -24.78 -14.76
CA LEU A 333 -22.59 -24.21 -15.04
C LEU A 333 -23.24 -24.89 -16.25
N GLN A 334 -24.57 -24.95 -16.27
CA GLN A 334 -25.35 -25.66 -17.30
C GLN A 334 -25.47 -24.85 -18.60
N SER A 335 -25.44 -23.52 -18.51
CA SER A 335 -25.53 -22.60 -19.64
C SER A 335 -24.75 -21.32 -19.33
N GLU A 336 -24.61 -20.43 -20.32
CA GLU A 336 -23.97 -19.12 -20.12
C GLU A 336 -24.79 -18.16 -19.26
N GLN A 337 -26.10 -18.41 -19.12
CA GLN A 337 -27.00 -17.66 -18.25
C GLN A 337 -27.05 -18.20 -16.83
N ASP A 338 -26.66 -19.46 -16.61
CA ASP A 338 -26.63 -20.06 -15.28
C ASP A 338 -25.59 -19.35 -14.39
N ARG A 339 -25.90 -19.25 -13.10
CA ARG A 339 -25.11 -18.52 -12.11
C ARG A 339 -25.12 -19.27 -10.79
N VAL A 340 -24.07 -19.12 -10.00
CA VAL A 340 -24.07 -19.53 -8.58
C VAL A 340 -24.96 -18.55 -7.81
N THR A 341 -25.88 -19.10 -7.02
CA THR A 341 -26.86 -18.33 -6.23
C THR A 341 -26.58 -18.39 -4.74
N ALA A 342 -25.86 -19.41 -4.26
CA ALA A 342 -25.41 -19.49 -2.88
C ALA A 342 -24.10 -20.26 -2.76
N ALA A 343 -23.31 -19.88 -1.76
CA ALA A 343 -22.08 -20.54 -1.36
C ALA A 343 -22.08 -20.71 0.16
N ILE A 344 -21.81 -21.92 0.63
CA ILE A 344 -21.85 -22.29 2.04
C ILE A 344 -20.57 -23.02 2.41
N ALA A 345 -19.93 -22.60 3.49
CA ALA A 345 -18.85 -23.35 4.13
C ALA A 345 -19.48 -24.33 5.14
N LEU A 346 -19.08 -25.59 5.05
CA LEU A 346 -19.51 -26.68 5.91
C LEU A 346 -18.34 -27.11 6.78
N GLU A 347 -18.60 -27.21 8.07
CA GLU A 347 -17.70 -27.80 9.06
C GLU A 347 -17.90 -29.33 9.08
N HIS A 348 -19.15 -29.79 8.98
CA HIS A 348 -19.53 -31.20 9.06
C HIS A 348 -20.64 -31.57 8.06
N ALA A 349 -20.72 -32.84 7.66
CA ALA A 349 -21.67 -33.30 6.64
C ALA A 349 -23.11 -33.40 7.16
N GLU A 350 -23.30 -33.43 8.47
CA GLU A 350 -24.60 -33.54 9.15
C GLU A 350 -25.31 -32.18 9.26
N GLN A 351 -24.65 -31.08 8.87
CA GLN A 351 -25.24 -29.75 8.94
C GLN A 351 -26.43 -29.63 7.98
N LYS A 352 -27.44 -28.88 8.43
CA LYS A 352 -28.70 -28.71 7.71
C LYS A 352 -28.63 -27.50 6.80
N VAL A 353 -29.11 -27.67 5.56
CA VAL A 353 -29.08 -26.61 4.54
C VAL A 353 -30.49 -26.34 4.06
N LEU A 354 -30.93 -25.09 4.21
CA LEU A 354 -32.14 -24.60 3.55
C LEU A 354 -31.83 -24.34 2.07
N VAL A 355 -32.69 -24.84 1.20
CA VAL A 355 -32.68 -24.52 -0.24
C VAL A 355 -34.03 -23.93 -0.59
N VAL A 356 -34.03 -22.74 -1.22
CA VAL A 356 -35.25 -22.03 -1.63
C VAL A 356 -35.23 -21.82 -3.14
N THR A 357 -36.34 -22.14 -3.79
CA THR A 357 -36.54 -21.91 -5.21
C THR A 357 -37.22 -20.58 -5.49
N SER A 358 -36.99 -20.05 -6.69
CA SER A 358 -37.55 -18.79 -7.20
C SER A 358 -39.08 -18.71 -7.11
N ASP A 359 -39.78 -19.84 -7.16
CA ASP A 359 -41.25 -19.94 -7.03
C ASP A 359 -41.74 -20.03 -5.57
N GLY A 360 -40.90 -19.71 -4.58
CA GLY A 360 -41.29 -19.60 -3.17
C GLY A 360 -41.43 -20.95 -2.45
N MET A 361 -40.92 -22.04 -3.02
CA MET A 361 -40.82 -23.33 -2.34
C MET A 361 -39.47 -23.44 -1.62
N GLY A 362 -39.43 -24.14 -0.50
CA GLY A 362 -38.18 -24.40 0.20
C GLY A 362 -38.19 -25.68 1.00
N LYS A 363 -36.98 -26.17 1.28
CA LYS A 363 -36.76 -27.40 2.04
C LYS A 363 -35.46 -27.31 2.82
N VAL A 364 -35.44 -27.99 3.96
CA VAL A 364 -34.21 -28.27 4.67
C VAL A 364 -33.71 -29.65 4.26
N THR A 365 -32.43 -29.76 3.92
CA THR A 365 -31.79 -31.01 3.54
C THR A 365 -30.42 -31.08 4.21
N THR A 366 -30.09 -32.24 4.78
CA THR A 366 -28.76 -32.49 5.35
C THR A 366 -27.68 -32.43 4.28
N ALA A 367 -26.55 -31.79 4.57
CA ALA A 367 -25.48 -31.58 3.61
C ALA A 367 -24.96 -32.90 3.01
N GLU A 368 -25.03 -34.00 3.77
CA GLU A 368 -24.65 -35.34 3.36
C GLU A 368 -25.31 -35.80 2.05
N GLU A 369 -26.57 -35.43 1.82
CA GLU A 369 -27.30 -35.79 0.59
C GLU A 369 -26.68 -35.20 -0.68
N PHE A 370 -25.94 -34.09 -0.55
CA PHE A 370 -25.14 -33.52 -1.63
C PHE A 370 -23.79 -34.22 -1.68
N ARG A 371 -23.76 -35.45 -2.24
CA ARG A 371 -22.54 -36.27 -2.33
C ARG A 371 -21.29 -35.43 -2.64
N ARG A 372 -20.22 -35.68 -1.89
CA ARG A 372 -18.92 -35.05 -2.16
C ARG A 372 -18.40 -35.47 -3.53
N THR A 373 -17.85 -34.52 -4.27
CA THR A 373 -17.23 -34.69 -5.59
C THR A 373 -16.00 -33.80 -5.69
N ALA A 374 -15.16 -34.01 -6.71
CA ALA A 374 -14.10 -33.07 -7.04
C ALA A 374 -14.68 -31.74 -7.56
N ARG A 375 -13.99 -30.64 -7.31
CA ARG A 375 -14.37 -29.32 -7.83
C ARG A 375 -14.37 -29.30 -9.36
N GLY A 376 -15.18 -28.42 -9.93
CA GLY A 376 -15.30 -28.21 -11.38
C GLY A 376 -16.22 -29.22 -12.09
N GLY A 377 -16.83 -30.15 -11.34
CA GLY A 377 -17.86 -31.05 -11.85
C GLY A 377 -19.21 -30.34 -12.11
N GLN A 378 -20.17 -31.08 -12.67
CA GLN A 378 -21.53 -30.59 -12.93
C GLN A 378 -22.45 -30.59 -11.68
N GLY A 379 -21.94 -31.04 -10.53
CA GLY A 379 -22.72 -31.20 -9.31
C GLY A 379 -23.81 -32.28 -9.42
N VAL A 380 -24.75 -32.24 -8.49
CA VAL A 380 -25.96 -33.08 -8.40
C VAL A 380 -27.22 -32.23 -8.47
N ILE A 381 -28.38 -32.85 -8.68
CA ILE A 381 -29.66 -32.13 -8.65
C ILE A 381 -30.00 -31.78 -7.20
N ALA A 382 -30.18 -30.49 -6.94
CA ALA A 382 -30.63 -29.91 -5.68
C ALA A 382 -32.08 -29.41 -5.74
N ALA A 383 -32.54 -29.00 -6.93
CA ALA A 383 -33.93 -28.66 -7.17
C ALA A 383 -34.27 -28.88 -8.65
N ARG A 384 -35.56 -29.12 -8.94
CA ARG A 384 -36.07 -29.18 -10.33
C ARG A 384 -36.51 -27.82 -10.88
N LYS A 385 -36.52 -26.81 -10.01
CA LYS A 385 -36.90 -25.42 -10.29
C LYS A 385 -35.71 -24.52 -9.97
N PRO A 386 -35.67 -23.30 -10.53
CA PRO A 386 -34.52 -22.44 -10.31
C PRO A 386 -34.33 -22.08 -8.83
N ILE A 387 -33.11 -22.18 -8.32
CA ILE A 387 -32.78 -21.89 -6.91
C ILE A 387 -32.54 -20.40 -6.76
N ALA A 388 -33.27 -19.73 -5.86
CA ALA A 388 -33.07 -18.32 -5.55
C ALA A 388 -31.96 -18.11 -4.50
N GLY A 389 -31.82 -19.04 -3.56
CA GLY A 389 -30.79 -18.97 -2.52
C GLY A 389 -30.75 -20.22 -1.66
N ALA A 390 -29.72 -20.30 -0.82
CA ALA A 390 -29.55 -21.35 0.16
C ALA A 390 -28.80 -20.81 1.38
N ALA A 391 -29.11 -21.34 2.56
CA ALA A 391 -28.51 -20.92 3.82
C ALA A 391 -28.26 -22.12 4.73
N LEU A 392 -27.20 -22.04 5.53
CA LEU A 392 -26.89 -23.02 6.57
C LEU A 392 -27.82 -22.80 7.78
N ILE A 393 -28.40 -23.86 8.33
CA ILE A 393 -29.26 -23.81 9.52
C ILE A 393 -28.49 -24.39 10.70
N ASN A 394 -28.23 -23.58 11.72
CA ASN A 394 -27.33 -23.92 12.83
C ASN A 394 -28.05 -24.34 14.12
N GLY A 395 -29.40 -24.35 14.15
CA GLY A 395 -30.16 -24.88 15.29
C GLY A 395 -31.48 -24.17 15.54
N GLU A 396 -31.93 -24.20 16.81
CA GLU A 396 -33.09 -23.46 17.27
C GLU A 396 -32.78 -21.96 17.41
N GLY A 397 -33.79 -21.10 17.24
CA GLY A 397 -33.62 -19.66 17.38
C GLY A 397 -33.07 -18.93 16.14
N GLU A 398 -33.30 -19.47 14.94
CA GLU A 398 -33.02 -18.80 13.66
C GLU A 398 -34.30 -18.64 12.83
N ASP A 399 -34.44 -17.51 12.16
CA ASP A 399 -35.49 -17.25 11.18
C ASP A 399 -34.89 -17.05 9.78
N ILE A 400 -35.75 -17.22 8.79
CA ILE A 400 -35.45 -17.03 7.38
C ILE A 400 -36.27 -15.85 6.87
N LEU A 401 -35.58 -14.91 6.26
CA LEU A 401 -36.18 -13.82 5.51
C LEU A 401 -36.16 -14.14 4.02
N LEU A 402 -37.31 -13.94 3.38
CA LEU A 402 -37.49 -14.06 1.95
C LEU A 402 -37.91 -12.72 1.39
N LEU A 403 -37.18 -12.23 0.39
CA LEU A 403 -37.53 -11.03 -0.36
C LEU A 403 -38.00 -11.43 -1.76
N SER A 404 -39.18 -10.96 -2.12
CA SER A 404 -39.73 -11.09 -3.47
C SER A 404 -39.33 -9.93 -4.39
N SER A 405 -39.48 -10.13 -5.70
CA SER A 405 -39.23 -9.12 -6.72
C SER A 405 -40.18 -7.93 -6.66
N GLN A 406 -41.34 -8.11 -6.03
CA GLN A 406 -42.31 -7.04 -5.76
C GLN A 406 -42.08 -6.34 -4.41
N GLY A 407 -41.00 -6.66 -3.68
CA GLY A 407 -40.64 -6.01 -2.42
C GLY A 407 -41.41 -6.53 -1.20
N ILE A 408 -42.17 -7.62 -1.34
CA ILE A 408 -42.79 -8.31 -0.21
C ILE A 408 -41.70 -9.09 0.53
N VAL A 409 -41.63 -8.88 1.86
CA VAL A 409 -40.72 -9.57 2.77
C VAL A 409 -41.51 -10.55 3.64
N THR A 410 -41.11 -11.81 3.68
CA THR A 410 -41.69 -12.84 4.54
C THR A 410 -40.66 -13.36 5.52
N ARG A 411 -41.01 -13.47 6.80
CA ARG A 411 -40.19 -14.03 7.86
C ARG A 411 -40.77 -15.36 8.33
N ILE A 412 -39.94 -16.39 8.43
CA ILE A 412 -40.37 -17.76 8.75
C ILE A 412 -39.38 -18.38 9.73
N PRO A 413 -39.83 -18.97 10.85
CA PRO A 413 -38.96 -19.73 11.74
C PRO A 413 -38.29 -20.90 11.01
N ALA A 414 -36.96 -21.00 11.08
CA ALA A 414 -36.21 -22.02 10.36
C ALA A 414 -36.62 -23.45 10.77
N ASN A 415 -36.97 -23.64 12.04
CA ASN A 415 -37.43 -24.92 12.60
C ASN A 415 -38.80 -25.37 12.05
N SER A 416 -39.60 -24.46 11.50
CA SER A 416 -40.90 -24.79 10.90
C SER A 416 -40.77 -25.40 9.50
N ILE A 417 -39.58 -25.28 8.88
CA ILE A 417 -39.34 -25.75 7.52
C ILE A 417 -39.01 -27.24 7.56
N ARG A 418 -39.83 -28.02 6.85
CA ARG A 418 -39.71 -29.47 6.83
C ARG A 418 -38.36 -29.94 6.27
N GLU A 419 -37.74 -30.86 6.99
CA GLU A 419 -36.59 -31.63 6.51
C GLU A 419 -37.03 -32.69 5.50
N THR A 420 -36.36 -32.73 4.35
CA THR A 420 -36.66 -33.67 3.27
C THR A 420 -35.48 -33.83 2.32
N SER A 421 -35.54 -34.84 1.46
CA SER A 421 -34.48 -35.13 0.52
C SER A 421 -34.22 -34.00 -0.47
N ARG A 422 -33.00 -33.93 -1.01
CA ARG A 422 -32.57 -32.96 -2.02
C ARG A 422 -33.47 -32.95 -3.26
N THR A 423 -34.07 -34.08 -3.62
CA THR A 423 -34.90 -34.19 -4.83
C THR A 423 -36.37 -33.84 -4.59
N ALA A 424 -36.77 -33.72 -3.33
CA ALA A 424 -38.12 -33.33 -2.97
C ALA A 424 -38.38 -31.87 -3.36
N ARG A 425 -39.68 -31.56 -3.55
CA ARG A 425 -40.13 -30.21 -3.87
C ARG A 425 -40.03 -29.26 -2.68
N GLY A 426 -40.12 -29.77 -1.46
CA GLY A 426 -40.23 -28.95 -0.25
C GLY A 426 -41.64 -28.45 0.02
N VAL A 427 -41.75 -27.53 0.96
CA VAL A 427 -42.99 -26.86 1.37
C VAL A 427 -43.03 -25.45 0.79
N ARG A 428 -44.24 -24.86 0.70
CA ARG A 428 -44.36 -23.47 0.29
C ARG A 428 -43.94 -22.57 1.44
N LEU A 429 -42.94 -21.73 1.21
CA LEU A 429 -42.48 -20.73 2.17
C LEU A 429 -43.17 -19.38 1.92
N MET A 430 -43.30 -19.00 0.65
CA MET A 430 -43.94 -17.75 0.25
C MET A 430 -44.94 -18.01 -0.87
N ARG A 431 -46.12 -17.38 -0.77
CA ARG A 431 -47.08 -17.35 -1.87
C ARG A 431 -46.75 -16.15 -2.74
N LEU A 432 -46.44 -16.40 -4.00
CA LEU A 432 -46.08 -15.38 -4.98
C LEU A 432 -47.23 -15.20 -5.97
N ASP A 433 -47.43 -13.96 -6.39
CA ASP A 433 -48.36 -13.61 -7.46
C ASP A 433 -47.77 -13.91 -8.85
N ALA A 434 -48.60 -13.82 -9.89
CA ALA A 434 -48.16 -14.11 -11.25
C ALA A 434 -47.03 -13.14 -11.67
N GLY A 435 -45.87 -13.71 -12.02
CA GLY A 435 -44.68 -12.94 -12.42
C GLY A 435 -43.76 -12.52 -11.27
N ASP A 436 -44.13 -12.79 -10.02
CA ASP A 436 -43.28 -12.54 -8.86
C ASP A 436 -42.35 -13.74 -8.57
N GLN A 437 -41.16 -13.44 -8.04
CA GLN A 437 -40.10 -14.42 -7.77
C GLN A 437 -39.32 -14.04 -6.51
N ILE A 438 -38.75 -15.03 -5.83
CA ILE A 438 -37.80 -14.80 -4.73
C ILE A 438 -36.49 -14.24 -5.30
N LEU A 439 -36.03 -13.11 -4.76
CA LEU A 439 -34.76 -12.46 -5.10
C LEU A 439 -33.66 -12.73 -4.08
N ALA A 440 -34.01 -12.78 -2.78
CA ALA A 440 -33.04 -12.97 -1.72
C ALA A 440 -33.58 -13.89 -0.62
N VAL A 441 -32.66 -14.61 0.00
CA VAL A 441 -32.90 -15.57 1.08
C VAL A 441 -31.84 -15.32 2.12
N GLU A 442 -32.23 -14.80 3.28
CA GLU A 442 -31.30 -14.46 4.34
C GLU A 442 -31.64 -15.18 5.63
N ARG A 443 -30.61 -15.61 6.34
CA ARG A 443 -30.74 -16.17 7.68
C ARG A 443 -30.54 -15.07 8.71
N VAL A 444 -31.49 -14.90 9.60
CA VAL A 444 -31.42 -13.93 10.69
C VAL A 444 -31.65 -14.60 12.04
N PRO A 445 -31.11 -14.05 13.13
CA PRO A 445 -31.44 -14.51 14.48
C PRO A 445 -32.94 -14.40 14.73
N ASN A 446 -33.54 -15.42 15.36
CA ASN A 446 -34.93 -15.38 15.77
C ASN A 446 -35.10 -14.33 16.89
N THR A 447 -36.12 -13.48 16.76
CA THR A 447 -36.44 -12.42 17.73
C THR A 447 -37.81 -12.62 18.38
N GLU A 448 -38.51 -13.71 18.09
CA GLU A 448 -39.87 -14.00 18.52
C GLU A 448 -39.93 -15.34 19.26
N GLU A 449 -39.92 -15.29 20.60
CA GLU A 449 -40.46 -16.37 21.43
C GLU A 449 -41.75 -15.88 22.11
N GLY A 450 -42.87 -16.51 21.74
CA GLY A 450 -44.07 -16.67 22.59
C GLY A 450 -45.12 -15.56 22.58
N GLU A 451 -46.01 -15.55 21.59
CA GLU A 451 -47.44 -15.29 21.85
C GLU A 451 -48.12 -16.64 22.08
N ASP A 452 -48.15 -17.12 23.33
CA ASP A 452 -49.10 -18.14 23.73
C ASP A 452 -50.33 -17.45 24.35
N HIS A 453 -51.49 -17.97 23.94
CA HIS A 453 -52.86 -17.55 24.23
C HIS A 453 -53.21 -17.31 25.71
#